data_AF-H2J4W3-F1
#
_entry.id   AF-H2J4W3-F1
#
_cell.length_a   1.000
_cell.length_b   1.000
_cell.length_c   1.000
_cell.angle_alpha   90.00
_cell.angle_beta   90.00
_cell.angle_gamma   90.00
#
_symmetry.space_group_name_H-M   'P 1'
#
loop_
_entity.id
_entity.type
_entity.pdbx_description
1 polymer ?
#
loop_
_entity_poly.entity_id
_entity_poly.type
_entity_poly.pdbx_seq_one_letter_code
_entity_poly.pdbx_strand_id
1 'polypeptide(L)'
;MGMEDQLFKNILSDKEMLVEFINIFLPKLRSYNIKPENIKIENTRFTDLAYGDKESDLLFKIKYDEREMYLFLLIEHQSSVDYLMQFRILEYMIRIWREYIKSFKKESRTKGFKLIPIIPIVFYTGKRKWTAENWFMKKVENWEMFSEYVPSFKYEIIDLSQLEEERLLRIKNALGLLLTLNKSETERIIETLKEIKKELETLPETEKAKFKEYVGIVINVLTNKTGIDKKELEIYENEEVEGMFENFIRTVEEAIKESKEKAMIEGRKEGLEQGLQEGLQQGLQQGLHSAKVEDVIKLLKRKFKEKDIEKLRNKIENLDIDDLDYIIDNIFEISFDELKKYLNKRMN
;
A
#
# COMPACT_ATOMS: atom_id res chain seq x y z
N MET A 1 -2.97 -16.93 -3.28
CA MET A 1 -2.80 -15.76 -4.18
C MET A 1 -3.39 -14.52 -3.52
N GLY A 2 -2.81 -13.33 -3.70
CA GLY A 2 -3.42 -12.08 -3.20
C GLY A 2 -4.69 -11.72 -3.98
N MET A 3 -5.60 -10.93 -3.39
CA MET A 3 -6.81 -10.50 -4.09
C MET A 3 -6.52 -9.65 -5.33
N GLU A 4 -5.47 -8.81 -5.29
CA GLU A 4 -5.02 -8.04 -6.46
C GLU A 4 -4.48 -8.93 -7.58
N ASP A 5 -3.64 -9.91 -7.24
CA ASP A 5 -3.13 -10.88 -8.22
C ASP A 5 -4.30 -11.57 -8.94
N GLN A 6 -5.36 -11.94 -8.20
CA GLN A 6 -6.56 -12.57 -8.76
C GLN A 6 -7.38 -11.64 -9.63
N LEU A 7 -7.54 -10.38 -9.22
CA LEU A 7 -8.20 -9.36 -10.03
C LEU A 7 -7.53 -9.22 -11.39
N PHE A 8 -6.21 -9.00 -11.41
CA PHE A 8 -5.49 -8.79 -12.66
C PHE A 8 -5.38 -10.05 -13.48
N LYS A 9 -5.28 -11.22 -12.85
CA LYS A 9 -5.36 -12.49 -13.57
C LYS A 9 -6.71 -12.64 -14.27
N ASN A 10 -7.82 -12.33 -13.60
CA ASN A 10 -9.16 -12.42 -14.17
C ASN A 10 -9.32 -11.45 -15.36
N ILE A 11 -8.97 -10.18 -15.16
CA ILE A 11 -9.04 -9.16 -16.23
C ILE A 11 -8.17 -9.56 -17.43
N LEU A 12 -6.91 -9.91 -17.21
CA LEU A 12 -5.94 -10.14 -18.30
C LEU A 12 -6.04 -11.54 -18.92
N SER A 13 -6.87 -12.43 -18.35
CA SER A 13 -7.26 -13.68 -19.01
C SER A 13 -8.32 -13.46 -20.10
N ASP A 14 -8.99 -12.31 -20.11
CA ASP A 14 -9.85 -11.91 -21.22
C ASP A 14 -8.99 -11.39 -22.38
N LYS A 15 -9.25 -11.91 -23.58
CA LYS A 15 -8.47 -11.58 -24.77
C LYS A 15 -8.70 -10.16 -25.24
N GLU A 16 -9.90 -9.61 -25.06
CA GLU A 16 -10.18 -8.21 -25.42
C GLU A 16 -9.42 -7.26 -24.48
N MET A 17 -9.48 -7.54 -23.17
CA MET A 17 -8.73 -6.80 -22.16
C MET A 17 -7.21 -6.94 -22.35
N LEU A 18 -6.73 -8.11 -22.77
CA LEU A 18 -5.32 -8.30 -23.09
C LEU A 18 -4.89 -7.51 -24.33
N VAL A 19 -5.74 -7.40 -25.36
CA VAL A 19 -5.43 -6.55 -26.53
C VAL A 19 -5.34 -5.08 -26.11
N GLU A 20 -6.25 -4.61 -25.26
CA GLU A 20 -6.15 -3.27 -24.67
C GLU A 20 -4.84 -3.10 -23.89
N PHE A 21 -4.48 -4.07 -23.05
CA PHE A 21 -3.23 -4.06 -22.29
C PHE A 21 -2.00 -3.97 -23.19
N ILE A 22 -1.94 -4.80 -24.24
CA ILE A 22 -0.86 -4.78 -25.24
C ILE A 22 -0.80 -3.41 -25.91
N ASN A 23 -1.95 -2.88 -26.32
CA ASN A 23 -2.02 -1.58 -26.96
C ASN A 23 -1.55 -0.48 -26.01
N ILE A 24 -1.95 -0.46 -24.75
CA ILE A 24 -1.54 0.57 -23.79
C ILE A 24 -0.04 0.50 -23.51
N PHE A 25 0.45 -0.68 -23.14
CA PHE A 25 1.75 -0.82 -22.48
C PHE A 25 2.87 -1.35 -23.36
N LEU A 26 2.56 -1.95 -24.51
CA LEU A 26 3.53 -2.58 -25.40
C LEU A 26 3.44 -1.95 -26.80
N PRO A 27 3.80 -0.65 -26.96
CA PRO A 27 3.64 0.06 -28.23
C PRO A 27 4.35 -0.61 -29.40
N LYS A 28 5.45 -1.34 -29.14
CA LYS A 28 6.18 -2.13 -30.15
C LYS A 28 5.36 -3.27 -30.75
N LEU A 29 4.32 -3.74 -30.06
CA LEU A 29 3.47 -4.82 -30.54
C LEU A 29 2.24 -4.33 -31.32
N ARG A 30 1.94 -3.02 -31.27
CA ARG A 30 0.83 -2.43 -32.02
C ARG A 30 0.98 -2.64 -33.54
N SER A 31 2.22 -2.66 -34.04
CA SER A 31 2.49 -2.86 -35.47
C SER A 31 2.05 -4.22 -36.00
N TYR A 32 1.85 -5.21 -35.13
CA TYR A 32 1.44 -6.56 -35.51
C TYR A 32 -0.08 -6.72 -35.61
N ASN A 33 -0.87 -5.66 -35.37
CA ASN A 33 -2.32 -5.65 -35.49
C ASN A 33 -3.00 -6.84 -34.78
N ILE A 34 -2.56 -7.13 -33.55
CA ILE A 34 -3.03 -8.28 -32.77
C ILE A 34 -4.49 -8.06 -32.39
N LYS A 35 -5.33 -9.04 -32.71
CA LYS A 35 -6.74 -9.10 -32.36
C LYS A 35 -7.05 -10.27 -31.43
N PRO A 36 -8.19 -10.27 -30.71
CA PRO A 36 -8.54 -11.34 -29.77
C PRO A 36 -8.52 -12.75 -30.40
N GLU A 37 -8.94 -12.89 -31.66
CA GLU A 37 -8.92 -14.16 -32.40
C GLU A 37 -7.51 -14.72 -32.66
N ASN A 38 -6.48 -13.86 -32.60
CA ASN A 38 -5.09 -14.28 -32.78
C ASN A 38 -4.47 -14.85 -31.50
N ILE A 39 -5.16 -14.75 -30.36
CA ILE A 39 -4.64 -15.07 -29.04
C ILE A 39 -5.18 -16.42 -28.57
N LYS A 40 -4.29 -17.29 -28.13
CA LYS A 40 -4.62 -18.53 -27.41
C LYS A 40 -3.95 -18.50 -26.04
N ILE A 41 -4.74 -18.72 -24.99
CA ILE A 41 -4.24 -18.84 -23.62
C ILE A 41 -3.67 -20.24 -23.45
N GLU A 42 -2.43 -20.35 -22.99
CA GLU A 42 -1.78 -21.61 -22.67
C GLU A 42 -1.72 -21.81 -21.15
N ASN A 43 -1.74 -23.07 -20.72
CA ASN A 43 -1.64 -23.40 -19.29
C ASN A 43 -0.19 -23.23 -18.81
N THR A 44 -0.02 -22.51 -17.70
CA THR A 44 1.27 -22.19 -17.08
C THR A 44 1.67 -23.12 -15.94
N ARG A 45 0.87 -24.15 -15.61
CA ARG A 45 1.21 -25.08 -14.52
C ARG A 45 2.43 -25.91 -14.90
N PHE A 46 3.59 -25.61 -14.31
CA PHE A 46 4.82 -26.36 -14.49
C PHE A 46 5.07 -27.19 -13.21
N THR A 47 4.73 -28.47 -13.25
CA THR A 47 4.75 -29.39 -12.09
C THR A 47 6.11 -29.62 -11.40
N ASP A 48 7.18 -28.97 -11.85
CA ASP A 48 8.57 -29.41 -11.65
C ASP A 48 9.44 -28.41 -10.86
N LEU A 49 8.89 -27.49 -10.05
CA LEU A 49 9.67 -26.62 -9.13
C LEU A 49 9.12 -26.56 -7.71
N ALA A 50 10.06 -26.41 -6.77
CA ALA A 50 9.82 -26.15 -5.35
C ALA A 50 9.34 -24.71 -5.06
N TYR A 51 9.54 -23.77 -5.99
CA TYR A 51 8.92 -22.46 -5.94
C TYR A 51 7.53 -22.62 -6.52
N GLY A 52 6.52 -22.70 -5.64
CA GLY A 52 5.13 -22.92 -6.04
C GLY A 52 4.77 -22.02 -7.22
N ASP A 53 4.25 -22.64 -8.29
CA ASP A 53 3.63 -21.93 -9.42
C ASP A 53 2.84 -20.77 -8.85
N LYS A 54 3.28 -19.52 -9.06
CA LYS A 54 2.47 -18.38 -8.65
C LYS A 54 1.24 -18.45 -9.54
N GLU A 55 0.10 -18.69 -8.91
CA GLU A 55 -1.17 -18.94 -9.60
C GLU A 55 -1.56 -17.80 -10.57
N SER A 56 -0.91 -16.63 -10.53
CA SER A 56 -1.18 -15.45 -11.35
C SER A 56 -0.42 -15.36 -12.67
N ASP A 57 0.51 -16.27 -12.95
CA ASP A 57 1.31 -16.23 -14.17
C ASP A 57 0.48 -16.62 -15.41
N LEU A 58 0.53 -15.81 -16.48
CA LEU A 58 -0.26 -15.99 -17.70
C LEU A 58 0.65 -16.16 -18.92
N LEU A 59 0.34 -17.14 -19.78
CA LEU A 59 1.05 -17.39 -21.03
C LEU A 59 0.09 -17.34 -22.21
N PHE A 60 0.42 -16.52 -23.20
CA PHE A 60 -0.38 -16.33 -24.39
C PHE A 60 0.41 -16.68 -25.63
N LYS A 61 -0.13 -17.56 -26.47
CA LYS A 61 0.34 -17.78 -27.82
C LYS A 61 -0.37 -16.80 -28.76
N ILE A 62 0.38 -15.95 -29.43
CA ILE A 62 -0.13 -14.89 -30.30
C ILE A 62 0.33 -15.14 -31.74
N LYS A 63 -0.63 -15.17 -32.68
CA LYS A 63 -0.35 -15.22 -34.12
C LYS A 63 -0.18 -13.81 -34.69
N TYR A 64 0.83 -13.60 -35.53
CA TYR A 64 1.08 -12.35 -36.25
C TYR A 64 1.80 -12.65 -37.57
N ASP A 65 1.44 -12.02 -38.70
CA ASP A 65 2.12 -12.15 -40.00
C ASP A 65 2.54 -13.60 -40.38
N GLU A 66 1.63 -14.56 -40.23
CA GLU A 66 1.85 -16.02 -40.43
C GLU A 66 2.88 -16.68 -39.49
N ARG A 67 3.30 -15.97 -38.45
CA ARG A 67 4.21 -16.41 -37.40
C ARG A 67 3.50 -16.44 -36.05
N GLU A 68 4.22 -16.98 -35.06
CA GLU A 68 3.73 -17.08 -33.69
C GLU A 68 4.77 -16.52 -32.73
N MET A 69 4.32 -15.96 -31.62
CA MET A 69 5.15 -15.61 -30.47
C MET A 69 4.42 -15.97 -29.17
N TYR A 70 5.17 -16.14 -28.10
CA TYR A 70 4.63 -16.15 -26.76
C TYR A 70 4.73 -14.77 -26.12
N LEU A 71 3.67 -14.36 -25.43
CA LEU A 71 3.68 -13.27 -24.46
C LEU A 71 3.52 -13.91 -23.08
N PHE A 72 4.51 -13.74 -22.22
CA PHE A 72 4.53 -14.30 -20.87
C PHE A 72 4.40 -13.16 -19.87
N LEU A 73 3.32 -13.17 -19.10
CA LEU A 73 2.94 -12.10 -18.19
C LEU A 73 3.02 -12.61 -16.74
N LEU A 74 3.95 -12.04 -15.98
CA LEU A 74 4.08 -12.22 -14.54
C LEU A 74 3.36 -11.07 -13.83
N ILE A 75 2.36 -11.38 -13.02
CA ILE A 75 1.66 -10.40 -12.17
C ILE A 75 2.30 -10.43 -10.78
N GLU A 76 2.83 -9.30 -10.34
CA GLU A 76 3.55 -9.17 -9.08
C GLU A 76 3.01 -8.01 -8.23
N HIS A 77 2.22 -8.35 -7.21
CA HIS A 77 1.69 -7.40 -6.23
C HIS A 77 2.62 -7.15 -5.02
N GLN A 78 3.76 -7.84 -4.91
CA GLN A 78 4.61 -7.77 -3.72
C GLN A 78 5.14 -6.37 -3.40
N SER A 79 5.20 -6.05 -2.11
CA SER A 79 5.72 -4.76 -1.60
C SER A 79 7.25 -4.63 -1.71
N SER A 80 7.97 -5.76 -1.78
CA SER A 80 9.40 -5.81 -2.05
C SER A 80 9.67 -6.29 -3.46
N VAL A 81 10.63 -5.64 -4.13
CA VAL A 81 11.11 -6.03 -5.45
C VAL A 81 11.98 -7.27 -5.34
N ASP A 82 11.69 -8.28 -6.16
CA ASP A 82 12.55 -9.47 -6.32
C ASP A 82 13.73 -9.14 -7.25
N TYR A 83 14.93 -9.00 -6.68
CA TYR A 83 16.15 -8.72 -7.43
C TYR A 83 16.70 -9.93 -8.21
N LEU A 84 16.10 -11.11 -8.09
CA LEU A 84 16.39 -12.29 -8.91
C LEU A 84 15.38 -12.48 -10.06
N MET A 85 14.51 -11.49 -10.31
CA MET A 85 13.47 -11.57 -11.34
C MET A 85 14.04 -11.91 -12.74
N GLN A 86 15.24 -11.43 -13.09
CA GLN A 86 15.88 -11.76 -14.37
C GLN A 86 16.12 -13.27 -14.49
N PHE A 87 16.61 -13.90 -13.42
CA PHE A 87 16.87 -15.34 -13.38
C PHE A 87 15.58 -16.14 -13.42
N ARG A 88 14.59 -15.74 -12.63
CA ARG A 88 13.26 -16.36 -12.63
C ARG A 88 12.62 -16.34 -14.02
N ILE A 89 12.72 -15.22 -14.74
CA ILE A 89 12.22 -15.11 -16.13
C ILE A 89 12.97 -16.06 -17.07
N LEU A 90 14.29 -16.18 -16.95
CA LEU A 90 15.05 -17.15 -17.74
C LEU A 90 14.56 -18.58 -17.51
N GLU A 91 14.30 -18.96 -16.25
CA GLU A 91 13.74 -20.28 -15.92
C GLU A 91 12.40 -20.52 -16.61
N TYR A 92 11.48 -19.55 -16.58
CA TYR A 92 10.21 -19.64 -17.30
C TYR A 92 10.40 -19.74 -18.81
N MET A 93 11.27 -18.93 -19.41
CA MET A 93 11.55 -18.99 -20.85
C MET A 93 12.04 -20.38 -21.26
N ILE A 94 12.97 -20.97 -20.50
CA ILE A 94 13.47 -22.32 -20.72
C ILE A 94 12.33 -23.35 -20.62
N ARG A 95 11.42 -23.20 -19.66
CA ARG A 95 10.26 -24.10 -19.50
C ARG A 95 9.30 -24.01 -20.68
N ILE A 96 8.92 -22.80 -21.07
CA ILE A 96 8.05 -22.55 -22.22
C ILE A 96 8.67 -23.16 -23.49
N TRP A 97 9.97 -22.97 -23.71
CA TRP A 97 10.66 -23.60 -24.84
C TRP A 97 10.76 -25.11 -24.75
N ARG A 98 10.91 -25.70 -23.56
CA ARG A 98 10.88 -27.16 -23.38
C ARG A 98 9.53 -27.73 -23.78
N GLU A 99 8.43 -27.12 -23.35
CA GLU A 99 7.07 -27.54 -23.74
C GLU A 99 6.83 -27.35 -25.24
N TYR A 100 7.29 -26.21 -25.79
CA TYR A 100 7.28 -25.99 -27.23
C TYR A 100 8.03 -27.11 -27.98
N ILE A 101 9.29 -27.41 -27.63
CA ILE A 101 10.08 -28.49 -28.25
C ILE A 101 9.34 -29.84 -28.18
N LYS A 102 8.73 -30.17 -27.03
CA LYS A 102 7.99 -31.43 -26.85
C LYS A 102 6.82 -31.54 -27.83
N SER A 103 6.09 -30.45 -28.07
CA SER A 103 4.94 -30.42 -29.00
C SER A 103 5.31 -30.78 -30.46
N PHE A 104 6.55 -30.56 -30.88
CA PHE A 104 7.04 -30.82 -32.25
C PHE A 104 7.77 -32.18 -32.40
N LYS A 105 7.90 -32.98 -31.34
CA LYS A 105 8.43 -34.37 -31.35
C LYS A 105 9.72 -34.56 -32.18
N LYS A 106 9.61 -35.13 -33.39
CA LYS A 106 10.76 -35.41 -34.28
C LYS A 106 11.18 -34.17 -35.08
N GLU A 107 10.25 -33.28 -35.39
CA GLU A 107 10.50 -32.05 -36.16
C GLU A 107 11.45 -31.13 -35.39
N SER A 108 11.39 -31.14 -34.06
CA SER A 108 12.30 -30.37 -33.20
C SER A 108 13.77 -30.79 -33.26
N ARG A 109 14.07 -31.95 -33.88
CA ARG A 109 15.44 -32.45 -34.10
C ARG A 109 15.96 -32.13 -35.50
N THR A 110 15.20 -31.42 -36.33
CA THR A 110 15.62 -31.06 -37.69
C THR A 110 16.49 -29.80 -37.68
N LYS A 111 17.42 -29.68 -38.65
CA LYS A 111 18.32 -28.52 -38.79
C LYS A 111 17.57 -27.19 -38.93
N GLY A 112 16.36 -27.22 -39.51
CA GLY A 112 15.53 -26.05 -39.73
C GLY A 112 14.71 -25.61 -38.52
N PHE A 113 14.63 -26.42 -37.47
CA PHE A 113 13.82 -26.09 -36.29
C PHE A 113 14.39 -24.87 -35.55
N LYS A 114 13.49 -23.95 -35.16
CA LYS A 114 13.82 -22.74 -34.41
C LYS A 114 12.87 -22.63 -33.22
N LEU A 115 13.37 -22.04 -32.14
CA LEU A 115 12.54 -21.71 -30.99
C LEU A 115 11.65 -20.51 -31.32
N ILE A 116 10.42 -20.56 -30.82
CA ILE A 116 9.47 -19.46 -30.91
C ILE A 116 9.89 -18.28 -30.00
N PRO A 117 9.77 -17.02 -30.44
CA PRO A 117 10.07 -15.87 -29.59
C PRO A 117 9.17 -15.82 -28.34
N ILE A 118 9.72 -15.33 -27.23
CA ILE A 118 9.00 -15.08 -25.98
C ILE A 118 9.20 -13.61 -25.60
N ILE A 119 8.12 -12.91 -25.28
CA ILE A 119 8.11 -11.56 -24.73
C ILE A 119 7.73 -11.66 -23.24
N PRO A 120 8.72 -11.64 -22.34
CA PRO A 120 8.46 -11.64 -20.91
C PRO A 120 8.08 -10.23 -20.43
N ILE A 121 7.07 -10.17 -19.57
CA ILE A 121 6.51 -8.95 -19.01
C ILE A 121 6.32 -9.16 -17.52
N VAL A 122 6.77 -8.18 -16.73
CA VAL A 122 6.43 -8.06 -15.31
C VAL A 122 5.42 -6.92 -15.17
N PHE A 123 4.20 -7.27 -14.80
CA PHE A 123 3.17 -6.33 -14.41
C PHE A 123 3.20 -6.15 -12.90
N TYR A 124 3.73 -5.01 -12.46
CA TYR A 124 4.04 -4.74 -11.08
C TYR A 124 3.03 -3.75 -10.48
N THR A 125 2.37 -4.17 -9.40
CA THR A 125 1.31 -3.39 -8.72
C THR A 125 1.64 -3.08 -7.26
N GLY A 126 2.90 -3.26 -6.84
CA GLY A 126 3.32 -2.95 -5.49
C GLY A 126 3.43 -1.44 -5.20
N LYS A 127 3.52 -1.08 -3.92
CA LYS A 127 3.52 0.33 -3.46
C LYS A 127 4.80 1.09 -3.76
N ARG A 128 5.94 0.40 -3.89
CA ARG A 128 7.25 1.02 -4.06
C ARG A 128 7.66 0.95 -5.52
N LYS A 129 8.40 1.94 -6.01
CA LYS A 129 8.97 1.91 -7.36
C LYS A 129 9.76 0.63 -7.63
N TRP A 130 9.59 0.05 -8.82
CA TRP A 130 10.42 -1.05 -9.29
C TRP A 130 11.87 -0.59 -9.51
N THR A 131 12.83 -1.31 -8.90
CA THR A 131 14.25 -0.94 -8.88
C THR A 131 15.18 -2.02 -9.42
N ALA A 132 14.68 -3.22 -9.72
CA ALA A 132 15.51 -4.29 -10.27
C ALA A 132 15.80 -4.06 -11.76
N GLU A 133 17.02 -4.38 -12.16
CA GLU A 133 17.48 -4.34 -13.55
C GLU A 133 16.65 -5.25 -14.45
N ASN A 134 16.37 -4.85 -15.69
CA ASN A 134 15.49 -5.59 -16.59
C ASN A 134 16.20 -6.40 -17.67
N TRP A 135 17.52 -6.27 -17.75
CA TRP A 135 18.39 -7.00 -18.63
C TRP A 135 19.03 -8.17 -17.88
N PHE A 136 18.94 -9.39 -18.44
CA PHE A 136 19.50 -10.56 -17.77
C PHE A 136 21.01 -10.49 -17.64
N MET A 137 21.72 -10.03 -18.67
CA MET A 137 23.18 -10.00 -18.63
C MET A 137 23.72 -9.14 -17.48
N LYS A 138 23.02 -8.06 -17.10
CA LYS A 138 23.39 -7.22 -15.95
C LYS A 138 23.31 -7.95 -14.59
N LYS A 139 22.70 -9.14 -14.55
CA LYS A 139 22.67 -9.98 -13.36
C LYS A 139 23.92 -10.86 -13.21
N VAL A 140 24.69 -11.02 -14.28
CA VAL A 140 25.92 -11.81 -14.30
C VAL A 140 27.11 -10.90 -14.02
N GLU A 141 28.00 -11.34 -13.13
CA GLU A 141 29.22 -10.61 -12.81
C GLU A 141 30.13 -10.50 -14.04
N ASN A 142 30.66 -9.30 -14.31
CA ASN A 142 31.56 -8.99 -15.44
C ASN A 142 31.00 -9.41 -16.82
N TRP A 143 29.68 -9.34 -17.01
CA TRP A 143 29.03 -9.79 -18.25
C TRP A 143 29.58 -9.14 -19.52
N GLU A 144 30.11 -7.91 -19.45
CA GLU A 144 30.71 -7.20 -20.57
C GLU A 144 31.93 -7.96 -21.13
N MET A 145 32.73 -8.58 -20.26
CA MET A 145 33.89 -9.40 -20.66
C MET A 145 33.49 -10.76 -21.22
N PHE A 146 32.26 -11.21 -20.92
CA PHE A 146 31.74 -12.52 -21.28
C PHE A 146 30.49 -12.43 -22.16
N SER A 147 30.30 -11.34 -22.89
CA SER A 147 29.05 -11.04 -23.60
C SER A 147 28.65 -12.10 -24.63
N GLU A 148 29.62 -12.85 -25.17
CA GLU A 148 29.39 -13.97 -26.09
C GLU A 148 28.85 -15.23 -25.40
N TYR A 149 29.07 -15.37 -24.09
CA TYR A 149 28.70 -16.54 -23.29
C TYR A 149 27.48 -16.31 -22.40
N VAL A 150 26.97 -15.08 -22.34
CA VAL A 150 25.83 -14.70 -21.49
C VAL A 150 24.58 -14.47 -22.37
N PRO A 151 23.43 -15.07 -22.04
CA PRO A 151 22.18 -14.77 -22.72
C PRO A 151 21.84 -13.28 -22.67
N SER A 152 21.70 -12.65 -23.84
CA SER A 152 21.28 -11.26 -23.96
C SER A 152 19.78 -11.17 -24.23
N PHE A 153 19.01 -10.94 -23.17
CA PHE A 153 17.58 -10.62 -23.27
C PHE A 153 17.16 -9.65 -22.17
N LYS A 154 16.01 -9.01 -22.38
CA LYS A 154 15.32 -8.21 -21.38
C LYS A 154 13.87 -8.64 -21.24
N TYR A 155 13.26 -8.22 -20.14
CA TYR A 155 11.81 -8.20 -20.00
C TYR A 155 11.27 -6.78 -19.98
N GLU A 156 10.01 -6.63 -20.36
CA GLU A 156 9.30 -5.36 -20.22
C GLU A 156 8.73 -5.25 -18.81
N ILE A 157 8.82 -4.06 -18.21
CA ILE A 157 8.26 -3.77 -16.89
C ILE A 157 7.15 -2.76 -17.06
N ILE A 158 5.99 -3.11 -16.53
CA ILE A 158 4.85 -2.21 -16.43
C ILE A 158 4.64 -1.97 -14.94
N ASP A 159 5.19 -0.86 -14.47
CA ASP A 159 5.14 -0.46 -13.06
C ASP A 159 3.96 0.49 -12.84
N LEU A 160 2.85 -0.04 -12.32
CA LEU A 160 1.66 0.76 -12.01
C LEU A 160 1.94 1.83 -10.94
N SER A 161 2.90 1.60 -10.03
CA SER A 161 3.25 2.59 -8.99
C SER A 161 3.74 3.90 -9.60
N GLN A 162 4.34 3.84 -10.79
CA GLN A 162 4.90 4.99 -11.51
C GLN A 162 3.92 5.64 -12.50
N LEU A 163 2.73 5.07 -12.69
CA LEU A 163 1.72 5.65 -13.57
C LEU A 163 0.82 6.60 -12.78
N GLU A 164 0.69 7.84 -13.22
CA GLU A 164 -0.25 8.82 -12.67
C GLU A 164 -1.70 8.42 -12.98
N GLU A 165 -2.63 8.67 -12.06
CA GLU A 165 -4.05 8.36 -12.23
C GLU A 165 -4.64 9.12 -13.43
N GLU A 166 -4.25 10.38 -13.61
CA GLU A 166 -4.68 11.23 -14.72
C GLU A 166 -4.24 10.66 -16.08
N ARG A 167 -3.10 9.96 -16.11
CA ARG A 167 -2.63 9.28 -17.31
C ARG A 167 -3.46 8.04 -17.61
N LEU A 168 -3.90 7.31 -16.58
CA LEU A 168 -4.76 6.13 -16.73
C LEU A 168 -6.18 6.53 -17.17
N LEU A 169 -6.74 7.60 -16.61
CA LEU A 169 -8.03 8.17 -17.02
C LEU A 169 -8.07 8.60 -18.49
N ARG A 170 -6.96 9.12 -19.01
CA ARG A 170 -6.84 9.49 -20.43
C ARG A 170 -6.85 8.29 -21.37
N ILE A 171 -6.67 7.08 -20.85
CA ILE A 171 -6.83 5.85 -21.61
C ILE A 171 -8.33 5.58 -21.69
N LYS A 172 -8.94 6.03 -22.79
CA LYS A 172 -10.37 5.97 -23.04
C LYS A 172 -10.85 4.55 -23.42
N ASN A 173 -10.66 3.60 -22.51
CA ASN A 173 -11.15 2.23 -22.62
C ASN A 173 -11.43 1.63 -21.22
N ALA A 174 -12.06 0.47 -21.18
CA ALA A 174 -12.46 -0.20 -19.94
C ALA A 174 -11.25 -0.46 -19.02
N LEU A 175 -10.14 -0.98 -19.58
CA LEU A 175 -8.95 -1.30 -18.79
C LEU A 175 -8.35 -0.05 -18.12
N GLY A 176 -8.30 1.09 -18.80
CA GLY A 176 -7.81 2.36 -18.26
C GLY A 176 -8.62 2.81 -17.03
N LEU A 177 -9.95 2.75 -17.14
CA LEU A 177 -10.84 3.11 -16.03
C LEU A 177 -10.71 2.14 -14.84
N LEU A 178 -10.62 0.83 -15.08
CA LEU A 178 -10.43 -0.18 -14.03
C LEU A 178 -9.08 -0.01 -13.31
N LEU A 179 -8.02 0.30 -14.05
CA LEU A 179 -6.70 0.58 -13.49
C LEU A 179 -6.69 1.86 -12.66
N THR A 180 -7.38 2.91 -13.12
CA THR A 180 -7.54 4.15 -12.37
C THR A 180 -8.24 3.86 -11.04
N LEU A 181 -9.37 3.16 -11.09
CA LEU A 181 -10.13 2.81 -9.88
C LEU A 181 -9.29 1.99 -8.91
N ASN A 182 -8.57 0.99 -9.38
CA ASN A 182 -7.72 0.13 -8.55
C ASN A 182 -6.57 0.88 -7.86
N LYS A 183 -6.01 1.89 -8.53
CA LYS A 183 -4.89 2.69 -8.04
C LYS A 183 -5.33 3.74 -7.02
N SER A 184 -6.56 4.22 -7.12
CA SER A 184 -7.10 5.32 -6.31
C SER A 184 -6.83 5.16 -4.82
N GLU A 185 -6.35 6.24 -4.20
CA GLU A 185 -6.26 6.36 -2.74
C GLU A 185 -7.65 6.52 -2.11
N THR A 186 -7.80 6.04 -0.86
CA THR A 186 -9.07 6.10 -0.11
C THR A 186 -9.60 7.52 0.01
N GLU A 187 -8.70 8.50 0.15
CA GLU A 187 -9.03 9.91 0.33
C GLU A 187 -9.62 10.54 -0.93
N ARG A 188 -9.21 10.05 -2.11
CA ARG A 188 -9.62 10.59 -3.42
C ARG A 188 -10.62 9.70 -4.15
N ILE A 189 -10.97 8.54 -3.60
CA ILE A 189 -11.84 7.56 -4.27
C ILE A 189 -13.15 8.13 -4.79
N ILE A 190 -13.78 9.07 -4.06
CA ILE A 190 -15.01 9.73 -4.49
C ILE A 190 -14.78 10.63 -5.71
N GLU A 191 -13.67 11.39 -5.72
CA GLU A 191 -13.29 12.24 -6.86
C GLU A 191 -12.99 11.37 -8.08
N THR A 192 -12.18 10.34 -7.90
CA THR A 192 -11.81 9.37 -8.94
C THR A 192 -13.05 8.69 -9.53
N LEU A 193 -14.00 8.29 -8.69
CA LEU A 193 -15.26 7.72 -9.18
C LEU A 193 -16.05 8.73 -10.01
N LYS A 194 -16.16 9.99 -9.58
CA LYS A 194 -16.85 11.04 -10.36
C LYS A 194 -16.19 11.27 -11.72
N GLU A 195 -14.86 11.23 -11.79
CA GLU A 195 -14.10 11.33 -13.04
C GLU A 195 -14.32 10.11 -13.94
N ILE A 196 -14.27 8.90 -13.38
CA ILE A 196 -14.55 7.66 -14.10
C ILE A 196 -15.97 7.66 -14.67
N LYS A 197 -16.98 8.12 -13.90
CA LYS A 197 -18.37 8.23 -14.41
C LYS A 197 -18.43 9.06 -15.68
N LYS A 198 -17.83 10.25 -15.62
CA LYS A 198 -17.83 11.21 -16.73
C LYS A 198 -17.15 10.63 -17.96
N GLU A 199 -16.01 9.97 -17.81
CA GLU A 199 -15.33 9.34 -18.95
C GLU A 199 -16.10 8.13 -19.48
N LEU A 200 -16.68 7.31 -18.60
CA LEU A 200 -17.49 6.14 -18.95
C LEU A 200 -18.70 6.51 -19.83
N GLU A 201 -19.37 7.64 -19.55
CA GLU A 201 -20.47 8.17 -20.38
C GLU A 201 -20.03 8.44 -21.83
N THR A 202 -18.75 8.74 -22.07
CA THR A 202 -18.20 9.02 -23.40
C THR A 202 -17.72 7.78 -24.15
N LEU A 203 -17.62 6.63 -23.48
CA LEU A 203 -17.11 5.40 -24.08
C LEU A 203 -18.18 4.67 -24.92
N PRO A 204 -17.77 3.91 -25.94
CA PRO A 204 -18.68 3.02 -26.66
C PRO A 204 -19.34 1.99 -25.73
N GLU A 205 -20.55 1.53 -26.07
CA GLU A 205 -21.28 0.51 -25.28
C GLU A 205 -20.49 -0.78 -25.07
N THR A 206 -19.62 -1.16 -26.02
CA THR A 206 -18.71 -2.31 -25.88
C THR A 206 -17.73 -2.13 -24.73
N GLU A 207 -17.20 -0.93 -24.54
CA GLU A 207 -16.28 -0.61 -23.45
C GLU A 207 -17.01 -0.49 -22.12
N LYS A 208 -18.23 0.07 -22.12
CA LYS A 208 -19.08 0.10 -20.91
C LYS A 208 -19.41 -1.31 -20.43
N ALA A 209 -19.72 -2.23 -21.34
CA ALA A 209 -19.99 -3.63 -21.03
C ALA A 209 -18.78 -4.32 -20.39
N LYS A 210 -17.59 -4.17 -20.96
CA LYS A 210 -16.33 -4.68 -20.38
C LYS A 210 -16.09 -4.10 -18.99
N PHE A 211 -16.26 -2.79 -18.82
CA PHE A 211 -16.10 -2.15 -17.51
C PHE A 211 -17.05 -2.75 -16.47
N LYS A 212 -18.33 -2.94 -16.84
CA LYS A 212 -19.36 -3.56 -15.97
C LYS A 212 -18.96 -4.95 -15.48
N GLU A 213 -18.37 -5.76 -16.36
CA GLU A 213 -17.98 -7.14 -16.05
C GLU A 213 -16.94 -7.21 -14.91
N TYR A 214 -16.00 -6.27 -14.86
CA TYR A 214 -14.88 -6.33 -13.93
C TYR A 214 -14.96 -5.33 -12.77
N VAL A 215 -15.78 -4.28 -12.86
CA VAL A 215 -15.85 -3.23 -11.83
C VAL A 215 -16.25 -3.80 -10.46
N GLY A 216 -17.17 -4.76 -10.40
CA GLY A 216 -17.55 -5.41 -9.13
C GLY A 216 -16.37 -6.12 -8.45
N ILE A 217 -15.46 -6.71 -9.24
CA ILE A 217 -14.25 -7.35 -8.72
C ILE A 217 -13.27 -6.28 -8.21
N VAL A 218 -13.08 -5.18 -8.94
CA VAL A 218 -12.22 -4.06 -8.51
C VAL A 218 -12.74 -3.45 -7.21
N ILE A 219 -14.05 -3.22 -7.12
CA ILE A 219 -14.72 -2.71 -5.93
C ILE A 219 -14.46 -3.63 -4.73
N ASN A 220 -14.63 -4.94 -4.91
CA ASN A 220 -14.35 -5.91 -3.86
C ASN A 220 -12.89 -5.86 -3.40
N VAL A 221 -11.93 -5.67 -4.32
CA VAL A 221 -10.52 -5.49 -3.94
C VAL A 221 -10.31 -4.20 -3.16
N LEU A 222 -10.93 -3.09 -3.59
CA LEU A 222 -10.83 -1.79 -2.91
C LEU A 222 -11.39 -1.86 -1.49
N THR A 223 -12.52 -2.52 -1.28
CA THR A 223 -13.19 -2.50 0.03
C THR A 223 -12.43 -3.29 1.08
N ASN A 224 -11.73 -4.35 0.66
CA ASN A 224 -10.76 -5.03 1.50
C ASN A 224 -9.52 -4.17 1.80
N LYS A 225 -9.11 -3.27 0.89
CA LYS A 225 -8.01 -2.32 1.16
C LYS A 225 -8.41 -1.20 2.10
N THR A 226 -9.62 -0.67 1.95
CA THR A 226 -10.11 0.51 2.68
C THR A 226 -10.79 0.15 4.00
N GLY A 227 -11.10 -1.13 4.23
CA GLY A 227 -11.82 -1.59 5.42
C GLY A 227 -13.32 -1.27 5.41
N ILE A 228 -13.87 -0.90 4.25
CA ILE A 228 -15.31 -0.67 4.06
C ILE A 228 -16.03 -2.02 4.09
N ASP A 229 -17.04 -2.19 4.95
CA ASP A 229 -17.76 -3.46 5.07
C ASP A 229 -18.56 -3.75 3.80
N LYS A 230 -18.46 -4.98 3.29
CA LYS A 230 -19.17 -5.46 2.10
C LYS A 230 -20.69 -5.33 2.22
N LYS A 231 -21.23 -5.36 3.44
CA LYS A 231 -22.68 -5.25 3.68
C LYS A 231 -23.28 -3.92 3.22
N GLU A 232 -22.49 -2.86 3.15
CA GLU A 232 -22.96 -1.56 2.69
C GLU A 232 -23.05 -1.50 1.14
N LEU A 233 -22.39 -2.45 0.46
CA LEU A 233 -22.25 -2.53 -0.99
C LEU A 233 -23.23 -3.54 -1.57
N GLU A 234 -24.51 -3.18 -1.59
CA GLU A 234 -25.48 -3.89 -2.42
C GLU A 234 -25.19 -3.62 -3.91
N ILE A 235 -24.26 -4.39 -4.49
CA ILE A 235 -24.01 -4.37 -5.93
C ILE A 235 -25.07 -5.25 -6.58
N TYR A 236 -26.12 -4.63 -7.12
CA TYR A 236 -27.16 -5.35 -7.85
C TYR A 236 -26.66 -5.73 -9.24
N GLU A 237 -26.46 -7.03 -9.51
CA GLU A 237 -26.01 -7.57 -10.81
C GLU A 237 -26.94 -7.18 -11.99
N ASN A 238 -28.19 -6.76 -11.70
CA ASN A 238 -29.23 -6.47 -12.69
C ASN A 238 -29.46 -4.98 -13.01
N GLU A 239 -28.70 -4.05 -12.42
CA GLU A 239 -28.84 -2.62 -12.73
C GLU A 239 -28.10 -2.22 -14.02
N GLU A 240 -28.54 -1.15 -14.68
CA GLU A 240 -27.76 -0.48 -15.73
C GLU A 240 -26.41 -0.01 -15.13
N VAL A 241 -25.35 0.03 -15.96
CA VAL A 241 -23.98 0.35 -15.52
C VAL A 241 -23.93 1.65 -14.71
N GLU A 242 -24.71 2.65 -15.14
CA GLU A 242 -24.82 3.95 -14.50
C GLU A 242 -25.47 3.87 -13.11
N GLY A 243 -26.56 3.10 -12.96
CA GLY A 243 -27.23 2.90 -11.67
C GLY A 243 -26.36 2.16 -10.65
N MET A 244 -25.67 1.09 -11.10
CA MET A 244 -24.72 0.36 -10.25
C MET A 244 -23.57 1.25 -9.78
N PHE A 245 -23.08 2.14 -10.65
CA PHE A 245 -22.01 3.07 -10.33
C PHE A 245 -22.45 4.20 -9.39
N GLU A 246 -23.66 4.73 -9.56
CA GLU A 246 -24.27 5.71 -8.65
C GLU A 246 -24.50 5.13 -7.25
N ASN A 247 -25.02 3.90 -7.18
CA ASN A 247 -25.18 3.18 -5.92
C ASN A 247 -23.82 2.93 -5.25
N PHE A 248 -22.80 2.54 -6.02
CA PHE A 248 -21.45 2.38 -5.48
C PHE A 248 -20.87 3.69 -4.94
N ILE A 249 -20.99 4.81 -5.67
CA ILE A 249 -20.57 6.13 -5.19
C ILE A 249 -21.27 6.46 -3.88
N ARG A 250 -22.60 6.33 -3.82
CA ARG A 250 -23.38 6.65 -2.62
C ARG A 250 -22.92 5.83 -1.42
N THR A 251 -22.75 4.52 -1.59
CA THR A 251 -22.25 3.64 -0.53
C THR A 251 -20.87 4.06 -0.05
N VAL A 252 -19.93 4.35 -0.96
CA VAL A 252 -18.58 4.78 -0.57
C VAL A 252 -18.62 6.13 0.15
N GLU A 253 -19.47 7.05 -0.28
CA GLU A 253 -19.70 8.34 0.40
C GLU A 253 -20.25 8.15 1.83
N GLU A 254 -21.24 7.26 2.01
CA GLU A 254 -21.81 6.91 3.31
C GLU A 254 -20.78 6.25 4.24
N ALA A 255 -20.04 5.26 3.75
CA ALA A 255 -18.99 4.55 4.49
C ALA A 255 -17.88 5.50 4.98
N ILE A 256 -17.41 6.40 4.12
CA ILE A 256 -16.40 7.41 4.46
C ILE A 256 -16.94 8.39 5.51
N LYS A 257 -18.21 8.78 5.41
CA LYS A 257 -18.85 9.67 6.39
C LYS A 257 -18.95 9.00 7.75
N GLU A 258 -19.45 7.77 7.82
CA GLU A 258 -19.51 7.01 9.08
C GLU A 258 -18.14 6.81 9.72
N SER A 259 -17.13 6.49 8.90
CA SER A 259 -15.75 6.34 9.37
C SER A 259 -15.23 7.63 10.02
N LYS A 260 -15.47 8.78 9.39
CA LYS A 260 -15.09 10.09 9.95
C LYS A 260 -15.83 10.41 11.24
N GLU A 261 -17.13 10.10 11.31
CA GLU A 261 -17.92 10.30 12.53
C GLU A 261 -17.43 9.43 13.69
N LYS A 262 -17.17 8.14 13.44
CA LYS A 262 -16.58 7.21 14.41
C LYS A 262 -15.22 7.71 14.91
N ALA A 263 -14.34 8.10 13.99
CA ALA A 263 -13.01 8.64 14.32
C ALA A 263 -13.09 9.93 15.16
N MET A 264 -14.05 10.81 14.88
CA MET A 264 -14.26 12.03 15.66
C MET A 264 -14.77 11.73 17.08
N ILE A 265 -15.68 10.76 17.23
CA ILE A 265 -16.18 10.33 18.54
C ILE A 265 -15.05 9.71 19.37
N GLU A 266 -14.27 8.82 18.76
CA GLU A 266 -13.15 8.14 19.43
C GLU A 266 -12.06 9.14 19.83
N GLY A 267 -11.66 10.05 18.93
CA GLY A 267 -10.70 11.10 19.24
C GLY A 267 -11.18 12.07 20.33
N ARG A 268 -12.49 12.36 20.39
CA ARG A 268 -13.05 13.16 21.49
C ARG A 268 -13.02 12.41 22.82
N LYS A 269 -13.27 11.11 22.80
CA LYS A 269 -13.23 10.26 23.99
C LYS A 269 -11.80 10.15 24.52
N GLU A 270 -10.82 9.85 23.65
CA GLU A 270 -9.41 9.80 24.00
C GLU A 270 -8.91 11.14 24.54
N GLY A 271 -9.27 12.25 23.88
CA GLY A 271 -8.90 13.59 24.35
C GLY A 271 -9.51 13.95 25.71
N LEU A 272 -10.74 13.49 26.00
CA LEU A 272 -11.37 13.68 27.31
C LEU A 272 -10.69 12.83 28.39
N GLU A 273 -10.37 11.57 28.10
CA GLU A 273 -9.68 10.68 29.03
C GLU A 273 -8.27 11.19 29.36
N GLN A 274 -7.50 11.61 28.35
CA GLN A 274 -6.19 12.23 28.53
C GLN A 274 -6.29 13.52 29.36
N GLY A 275 -7.23 14.42 29.00
CA GLY A 275 -7.43 15.67 29.74
C GLY A 275 -7.86 15.44 31.19
N LEU A 276 -8.69 14.42 31.46
CA LEU A 276 -9.09 14.06 32.81
C LEU A 276 -7.91 13.49 33.62
N GLN A 277 -7.11 12.62 33.01
CA GLN A 277 -5.91 12.06 33.66
C GLN A 277 -4.89 13.14 34.00
N GLU A 278 -4.56 14.01 33.04
CA GLU A 278 -3.64 15.13 33.26
C GLU A 278 -4.17 16.09 34.32
N GLY A 279 -5.46 16.45 34.26
CA GLY A 279 -6.09 17.32 35.25
C GLY A 279 -6.12 16.72 36.66
N LEU A 280 -6.41 15.43 36.78
CA LEU A 280 -6.39 14.72 38.06
C LEU A 280 -4.98 14.63 38.63
N GLN A 281 -3.97 14.33 37.79
CA GLN A 281 -2.58 14.25 38.21
C GLN A 281 -2.06 15.61 38.68
N GLN A 282 -2.35 16.69 37.94
CA GLN A 282 -2.00 18.06 38.34
C GLN A 282 -2.70 18.44 39.65
N GLY A 283 -4.00 18.15 39.78
CA GLY A 283 -4.76 18.43 40.99
C GLY A 283 -4.23 17.68 42.23
N LEU A 284 -3.86 16.40 42.07
CA LEU A 284 -3.24 15.61 43.15
C LEU A 284 -1.86 16.15 43.54
N GLN A 285 -1.03 16.52 42.56
CA GLN A 285 0.29 17.11 42.83
C GLN A 285 0.16 18.45 43.55
N GLN A 286 -0.73 19.35 43.10
CA GLN A 286 -0.99 20.63 43.75
C GLN A 286 -1.54 20.45 45.16
N GLY A 287 -2.45 19.49 45.37
CA GLY A 287 -3.00 19.17 46.68
C GLY A 287 -1.95 18.63 47.65
N LEU A 288 -1.10 17.71 47.19
CA LEU A 288 0.00 17.15 47.99
C LEU A 288 1.03 18.22 48.35
N HIS A 289 1.41 19.06 47.37
CA HIS A 289 2.32 20.18 47.57
C HIS A 289 1.77 21.17 48.61
N SER A 290 0.52 21.59 48.45
CA SER A 290 -0.14 22.52 49.39
C SER A 290 -0.18 21.96 50.81
N ALA A 291 -0.52 20.67 50.97
CA ALA A 291 -0.53 20.00 52.27
C ALA A 291 0.88 19.98 52.92
N LYS A 292 1.92 19.64 52.16
CA LYS A 292 3.30 19.63 52.67
C LYS A 292 3.79 21.02 53.04
N VAL A 293 3.44 22.05 52.26
CA VAL A 293 3.73 23.45 52.61
C VAL A 293 3.10 23.82 53.95
N GLU A 294 1.81 23.50 54.15
CA GLU A 294 1.12 23.75 55.43
C GLU A 294 1.80 23.04 56.60
N ASP A 295 2.16 21.77 56.43
CA ASP A 295 2.85 20.97 57.46
C ASP A 295 4.24 21.55 57.79
N VAL A 296 5.05 21.88 56.79
CA VAL A 296 6.36 22.53 56.97
C VAL A 296 6.21 23.84 57.73
N ILE A 297 5.28 24.72 57.31
CA ILE A 297 5.06 26.01 57.98
C ILE A 297 4.66 25.79 59.44
N LYS A 298 3.74 24.86 59.70
CA LYS A 298 3.25 24.55 61.05
C LYS A 298 4.36 24.02 61.95
N LEU A 299 5.20 23.13 61.44
CA LEU A 299 6.35 22.59 62.17
C LEU A 299 7.42 23.65 62.45
N LEU A 300 7.76 24.46 61.45
CA LEU A 300 8.73 25.55 61.58
C LEU A 300 8.26 26.60 62.58
N LYS A 301 6.97 26.95 62.61
CA LYS A 301 6.38 27.87 63.60
C LYS A 301 6.42 27.33 65.03
N ARG A 302 6.44 26.00 65.21
CA ARG A 302 6.62 25.38 66.53
C ARG A 302 8.07 25.41 67.00
N LYS A 303 9.03 25.28 66.08
CA LYS A 303 10.46 25.25 66.41
C LYS A 303 11.08 26.65 66.52
N PHE A 304 10.67 27.59 65.68
CA PHE A 304 11.25 28.93 65.56
C PHE A 304 10.23 30.03 65.87
N LYS A 305 10.70 31.28 65.99
CA LYS A 305 9.82 32.42 66.23
C LYS A 305 8.89 32.64 65.03
N GLU A 306 7.59 32.69 65.29
CA GLU A 306 6.56 32.79 64.25
C GLU A 306 6.76 33.97 63.29
N LYS A 307 7.14 35.15 63.80
CA LYS A 307 7.44 36.34 62.98
C LYS A 307 8.56 36.14 61.97
N ASP A 308 9.49 35.23 62.24
CA ASP A 308 10.62 34.96 61.36
C ASP A 308 10.27 33.93 60.27
N ILE A 309 9.37 32.99 60.56
CA ILE A 309 8.83 32.05 59.56
C ILE A 309 7.87 32.75 58.59
N GLU A 310 7.06 33.71 59.07
CA GLU A 310 6.14 34.45 58.21
C GLU A 310 6.89 35.25 57.11
N LYS A 311 8.12 35.71 57.39
CA LYS A 311 8.99 36.36 56.39
C LYS A 311 9.55 35.39 55.34
N LEU A 312 9.55 34.09 55.64
CA LEU A 312 10.06 33.02 54.77
C LEU A 312 8.93 32.28 54.04
N ARG A 313 7.66 32.60 54.36
CA ARG A 313 6.48 31.90 53.85
C ARG A 313 6.44 31.77 52.33
N ASN A 314 6.57 32.88 51.61
CA ASN A 314 6.61 32.87 50.14
C ASN A 314 7.77 32.03 49.59
N LYS A 315 8.88 31.89 50.32
CA LYS A 315 10.01 31.04 49.88
C LYS A 315 9.67 29.56 50.03
N ILE A 316 8.98 29.21 51.11
CA ILE A 316 8.55 27.84 51.41
C ILE A 316 7.43 27.41 50.47
N GLU A 317 6.46 28.29 50.18
CA GLU A 317 5.37 28.04 49.22
C GLU A 317 5.85 27.76 47.80
N ASN A 318 7.07 28.17 47.43
CA ASN A 318 7.64 27.96 46.10
C ASN A 318 8.64 26.78 46.03
N LEU A 319 8.87 26.06 47.13
CA LEU A 319 9.72 24.86 47.11
C LEU A 319 9.02 23.70 46.40
N ASP A 320 9.79 22.79 45.82
CA ASP A 320 9.24 21.52 45.33
C ASP A 320 8.96 20.55 46.50
N ILE A 321 8.31 19.42 46.20
CA ILE A 321 7.94 18.41 47.21
C ILE A 321 9.17 17.83 47.92
N ASP A 322 10.28 17.62 47.19
CA ASP A 322 11.49 17.01 47.75
C ASP A 322 12.19 17.95 48.73
N ASP A 323 12.20 19.25 48.44
CA ASP A 323 12.74 20.28 49.33
C ASP A 323 11.87 20.46 50.58
N LEU A 324 10.54 20.34 50.45
CA LEU A 324 9.63 20.34 51.59
C LEU A 324 9.86 19.13 52.48
N ASP A 325 10.01 17.94 51.90
CA ASP A 325 10.30 16.70 52.63
C ASP A 325 11.64 16.75 53.36
N TYR A 326 12.68 17.28 52.72
CA TYR A 326 13.96 17.51 53.37
C TYR A 326 13.81 18.35 54.65
N ILE A 327 13.00 19.42 54.62
CA ILE A 327 12.76 20.26 55.79
C ILE A 327 11.96 19.51 56.87
N ILE A 328 10.96 18.71 56.48
CA ILE A 328 10.19 17.87 57.42
C ILE A 328 11.10 16.86 58.11
N ASP A 329 11.89 16.11 57.36
CA ASP A 329 12.73 15.03 57.88
C ASP A 329 13.84 15.55 58.79
N ASN A 330 14.38 16.73 58.48
CA ASN A 330 15.44 17.36 59.26
C ASN A 330 14.91 18.35 60.30
N ILE A 331 13.59 18.40 60.53
CA ILE A 331 12.96 19.44 61.34
C ILE A 331 13.54 19.53 62.75
N PHE A 332 14.00 18.42 63.35
CA PHE A 332 14.55 18.41 64.71
C PHE A 332 16.02 18.86 64.75
N GLU A 333 16.77 18.68 63.67
CA GLU A 333 18.22 18.93 63.61
C GLU A 333 18.57 20.27 62.98
N ILE A 334 17.78 20.72 61.99
CA ILE A 334 18.07 21.94 61.22
C ILE A 334 18.05 23.20 62.09
N SER A 335 19.10 24.02 62.01
CA SER A 335 19.14 25.35 62.65
C SER A 335 18.47 26.42 61.78
N PHE A 336 18.14 27.57 62.37
CA PHE A 336 17.46 28.64 61.64
C PHE A 336 18.34 29.25 60.51
N ASP A 337 19.65 29.32 60.73
CA ASP A 337 20.60 29.84 59.72
C ASP A 337 20.82 28.84 58.58
N GLU A 338 20.85 27.53 58.89
CA GLU A 338 20.89 26.48 57.87
C GLU A 338 19.61 26.47 57.02
N LEU A 339 18.43 26.63 57.63
CA LEU A 339 17.17 26.78 56.91
C LEU A 339 17.21 27.97 55.95
N LYS A 340 17.64 29.15 56.41
CA LYS A 340 17.78 30.34 55.54
C LYS A 340 18.74 30.09 54.39
N LYS A 341 19.88 29.46 54.66
CA LYS A 341 20.89 29.14 53.65
C LYS A 341 20.35 28.14 52.63
N TYR A 342 19.60 27.15 53.09
CA TYR A 342 18.92 26.15 52.24
C TYR A 342 17.91 26.82 51.31
N LEU A 343 16.98 27.61 51.86
CA LEU A 343 15.97 28.34 51.09
C LEU A 343 16.59 29.30 50.06
N ASN A 344 17.66 30.01 50.42
CA ASN A 344 18.34 30.91 49.49
C ASN A 344 19.08 30.18 48.35
N LYS A 345 19.49 28.93 48.56
CA LYS A 345 20.18 28.13 47.54
C LYS A 345 19.22 27.57 46.49
N ARG A 346 17.96 27.36 46.84
CA ARG A 346 16.92 26.79 45.95
C ARG A 346 16.15 27.83 45.14
N MET A 347 16.35 29.11 45.44
CA MET A 347 15.67 30.24 44.76
C MET A 347 16.55 30.97 43.73
N ASN A 348 17.74 30.45 43.42
CA ASN A 348 18.68 31.02 42.45
C ASN A 348 18.80 30.18 41.19
#